data_AF-A0ABD0NLH5-F1
#
_entry.id   AF-A0ABD0NLH5-F1
#
_cell.length_a   1.000
_cell.length_b   1.000
_cell.length_c   1.000
_cell.angle_alpha   90.00
_cell.angle_beta   90.00
_cell.angle_gamma   90.00
#
_symmetry.space_group_name_H-M   'P 1'
#
loop_
_entity.id
_entity.type
_entity.pdbx_description
1 polymer ?
#
loop_
_entity_poly.entity_id
_entity_poly.type
_entity_poly.pdbx_seq_one_letter_code
_entity_poly.pdbx_strand_id
1 'polypeptide(L)'
;FLSLSLADQMSVLQSVWLEVLVLGVAYRSLGCEDEVVFAEDFVLDEEMSRVAGLTELNAAISQLARRFRALQLDREEFVMLKAIALTNS
;
A
#
# COMPACT_ATOMS: atom_id res chain seq x y z
N PHE A 1 13.65 -11.87 -9.61
CA PHE A 1 12.63 -12.66 -8.88
C PHE A 1 12.55 -14.10 -9.39
N LEU A 2 12.19 -14.35 -10.66
CA LEU A 2 12.09 -15.73 -11.20
C LEU A 2 13.42 -16.51 -11.23
N SER A 3 14.55 -15.82 -11.10
CA SER A 3 15.88 -16.42 -10.96
C SER A 3 16.17 -16.99 -9.56
N LEU A 4 15.34 -16.70 -8.57
CA LEU A 4 15.47 -17.21 -7.20
C LEU A 4 14.87 -18.62 -7.09
N SER A 5 15.31 -19.40 -6.09
CA SER A 5 14.65 -20.67 -5.78
C SER A 5 13.20 -20.44 -5.34
N LEU A 6 12.32 -21.44 -5.45
CA LEU A 6 10.93 -21.31 -4.99
C LEU A 6 10.85 -20.97 -3.50
N ALA A 7 11.73 -21.56 -2.68
CA ALA A 7 11.78 -21.28 -1.24
C ALA A 7 12.13 -19.80 -0.97
N ASP A 8 13.12 -19.26 -1.70
CA ASP A 8 13.50 -17.85 -1.56
C ASP A 8 12.40 -16.92 -2.06
N GLN A 9 11.75 -17.26 -3.19
CA GLN A 9 10.60 -16.50 -3.69
C GLN A 9 9.49 -16.42 -2.63
N MET A 10 9.17 -17.54 -1.98
CA MET A 10 8.18 -17.59 -0.91
C MET A 10 8.60 -16.78 0.32
N SER A 11 9.87 -16.90 0.75
CA SER A 11 10.40 -16.17 1.90
C SER A 11 10.34 -14.65 1.69
N VAL A 12 10.77 -14.18 0.51
CA VAL A 12 10.70 -12.76 0.14
C VAL A 12 9.25 -12.27 0.12
N LEU A 13 8.34 -13.01 -0.51
CA LEU A 13 6.92 -12.63 -0.50
C LEU A 13 6.35 -12.56 0.92
N GLN A 14 6.70 -13.51 1.79
CA GLN A 14 6.25 -13.54 3.17
C GLN A 14 6.79 -12.36 4.01
N SER A 15 7.97 -11.83 3.70
CA SER A 15 8.50 -10.66 4.40
C SER A 15 7.90 -9.34 3.89
N VAL A 16 7.63 -9.22 2.58
CA VAL A 16 7.26 -7.93 1.95
C VAL A 16 5.77 -7.75 1.64
N TRP A 17 4.94 -8.80 1.73
CA TRP A 17 3.55 -8.75 1.21
C TRP A 17 2.74 -7.58 1.76
N LEU A 18 2.90 -7.25 3.05
CA LEU A 18 2.14 -6.20 3.69
C LEU A 18 2.57 -4.81 3.18
N GLU A 19 3.87 -4.58 3.01
CA GLU A 19 4.39 -3.33 2.44
C GLU A 19 3.89 -3.13 1.01
N VAL A 20 3.97 -4.17 0.18
CA VAL A 20 3.47 -4.14 -1.20
C VAL A 20 1.95 -3.89 -1.26
N LEU A 21 1.20 -4.47 -0.33
CA LEU A 21 -0.25 -4.25 -0.21
C LEU A 21 -0.56 -2.81 0.21
N VAL A 22 0.09 -2.29 1.25
CA VAL A 22 -0.08 -0.93 1.76
C VAL A 22 0.26 0.11 0.69
N LEU A 23 1.36 -0.08 -0.04
CA LEU A 23 1.70 0.76 -1.20
C LEU A 23 0.55 0.80 -2.21
N GLY A 24 -0.04 -0.36 -2.51
CA GLY A 24 -1.17 -0.48 -3.42
C GLY A 24 -2.44 0.21 -2.95
N VAL A 25 -2.78 0.09 -1.67
CA VAL A 25 -3.95 0.77 -1.08
C VAL A 25 -3.74 2.28 -1.08
N ALA A 26 -2.56 2.76 -0.67
CA ALA A 26 -2.23 4.19 -0.68
C ALA A 26 -2.31 4.78 -2.09
N TYR A 27 -1.79 4.08 -3.11
CA TYR A 27 -1.87 4.51 -4.51
C TYR A 27 -3.30 4.52 -5.06
N ARG A 28 -4.17 3.57 -4.66
CA ARG A 28 -5.60 3.63 -5.03
C ARG A 28 -6.32 4.82 -4.40
N SER A 29 -5.85 5.28 -3.25
CA SER A 29 -6.46 6.35 -2.46
C SER A 29 -6.01 7.76 -2.87
N LEU A 30 -5.29 7.92 -3.99
CA LEU A 30 -4.83 9.24 -4.46
C LEU A 30 -5.98 10.18 -4.81
N GLY A 31 -7.14 9.66 -5.21
CA GLY A 31 -8.32 10.45 -5.55
C GLY A 31 -9.17 10.88 -4.35
N CYS A 32 -8.88 10.38 -3.15
CA CYS A 32 -9.63 10.68 -1.93
C CYS A 32 -8.77 11.52 -0.98
N GLU A 33 -9.37 12.46 -0.25
CA GLU A 33 -8.65 13.28 0.73
C GLU A 33 -8.50 12.58 2.08
N ASP A 34 -9.62 12.10 2.65
CA ASP A 34 -9.72 11.56 4.01
C ASP A 34 -10.21 10.10 4.09
N GLU A 35 -10.27 9.42 2.94
CA GLU A 35 -10.72 8.04 2.84
C GLU A 35 -9.62 7.12 2.28
N VAL A 36 -9.67 5.85 2.67
CA VAL A 36 -8.75 4.81 2.20
C VAL A 36 -9.50 3.80 1.34
N VAL A 37 -9.10 3.68 0.07
CA VAL A 37 -9.71 2.82 -0.93
C VAL A 37 -9.05 1.44 -0.92
N PHE A 38 -9.59 0.53 -0.11
CA PHE A 38 -9.12 -0.85 -0.03
C PHE A 38 -9.50 -1.65 -1.28
N ALA A 39 -10.70 -1.47 -1.81
CA ALA A 39 -11.19 -2.08 -3.05
C ALA A 39 -12.20 -1.16 -3.76
N GLU A 40 -12.68 -1.54 -4.94
CA GLU A 40 -13.68 -0.78 -5.70
C GLU A 40 -15.01 -0.63 -4.93
N ASP A 41 -15.37 -1.66 -4.17
CA ASP A 41 -16.59 -1.75 -3.36
C ASP A 41 -16.33 -1.54 -1.85
N PHE A 42 -15.09 -1.21 -1.47
CA PHE A 42 -14.72 -1.06 -0.06
C PHE A 42 -13.79 0.13 0.16
N VAL A 43 -14.39 1.21 0.65
CA VAL A 43 -13.74 2.45 1.06
C VAL A 43 -13.90 2.58 2.57
N LEU A 44 -12.81 2.86 3.27
CA LEU A 44 -12.79 3.03 4.72
C LEU A 44 -12.62 4.52 5.05
N ASP A 45 -13.63 5.09 5.69
CA ASP A 45 -13.58 6.43 6.25
C ASP A 45 -13.13 6.40 7.72
N GLU A 46 -12.99 7.58 8.33
CA GLU A 46 -12.53 7.71 9.71
C GLU A 46 -13.45 6.96 10.70
N GLU A 47 -14.76 7.07 10.55
CA GLU A 47 -15.73 6.47 11.47
C GLU A 47 -15.75 4.94 11.36
N MET A 48 -15.79 4.40 10.15
CA MET A 48 -15.69 2.96 9.90
C MET A 48 -14.36 2.41 10.41
N SER A 49 -13.26 3.15 10.21
CA SER A 49 -11.95 2.74 10.75
C SER A 49 -11.96 2.67 12.28
N ARG A 50 -12.63 3.60 12.95
CA ARG A 50 -12.76 3.64 14.41
C ARG A 50 -13.58 2.47 14.94
N VAL A 51 -14.73 2.19 14.32
CA VAL A 51 -15.60 1.07 14.70
C VAL A 51 -14.90 -0.28 14.46
N ALA A 52 -14.09 -0.38 13.40
CA ALA A 52 -13.32 -1.59 13.08
C ALA A 52 -12.03 -1.74 13.92
N GLY A 53 -11.63 -0.75 14.72
CA GLY A 53 -10.37 -0.77 15.46
C GLY A 53 -9.12 -0.62 14.57
N LEU A 54 -9.27 0.00 13.40
CA LEU A 54 -8.24 0.17 12.37
C LEU A 54 -7.73 1.61 12.25
N THR A 55 -8.05 2.50 13.18
CA THR A 55 -7.75 3.94 13.11
C THR A 55 -6.27 4.23 12.83
N GLU A 56 -5.34 3.57 13.55
CA GLU A 56 -3.90 3.78 13.34
C GLU A 56 -3.43 3.31 11.97
N LEU A 57 -3.94 2.18 11.48
CA LEU A 57 -3.65 1.67 10.15
C LEU A 57 -4.18 2.62 9.07
N ASN A 58 -5.41 3.09 9.24
CA ASN A 58 -6.05 4.05 8.34
C ASN A 58 -5.23 5.35 8.29
N ALA A 59 -4.84 5.88 9.44
CA ALA A 59 -4.02 7.09 9.55
C ALA A 59 -2.66 6.94 8.85
N ALA A 60 -1.99 5.80 9.03
CA ALA A 60 -0.72 5.51 8.38
C ALA A 60 -0.84 5.45 6.84
N ILE A 61 -1.87 4.76 6.33
CA ILE A 61 -2.14 4.66 4.89
C ILE A 61 -2.51 6.04 4.31
N SER A 62 -3.38 6.80 4.98
CA SER A 62 -3.76 8.16 4.56
C SER A 62 -2.55 9.11 4.56
N GLN A 63 -1.63 8.98 5.52
CA GLN A 63 -0.39 9.74 5.51
C GLN A 63 0.48 9.40 4.29
N LEU A 64 0.57 8.12 3.91
CA LEU A 64 1.31 7.69 2.74
C LEU A 64 0.66 8.20 1.44
N ALA A 65 -0.67 8.09 1.31
CA ALA A 65 -1.42 8.60 0.17
C ALA A 65 -1.23 10.12 0.01
N ARG A 66 -1.25 10.88 1.12
CA ARG A 66 -0.94 12.33 1.11
C ARG A 66 0.46 12.61 0.57
N ARG A 67 1.47 11.81 0.94
CA ARG A 67 2.84 11.95 0.42
C ARG A 67 2.90 11.67 -1.07
N PHE A 68 2.25 10.61 -1.55
CA PHE A 68 2.21 10.30 -2.97
C PHE A 68 1.51 11.41 -3.78
N ARG A 69 0.39 11.96 -3.28
CA ARG A 69 -0.26 13.13 -3.90
C ARG A 69 0.65 14.34 -3.95
N ALA A 70 1.35 14.65 -2.86
CA ALA A 70 2.28 15.78 -2.80
C ALA A 70 3.46 15.63 -3.77
N LEU A 71 3.91 14.40 -4.01
CA LEU A 71 4.96 14.07 -4.98
C LEU A 71 4.43 13.98 -6.41
N GLN A 72 3.11 14.04 -6.62
CA GLN A 72 2.46 13.76 -7.91
C GLN A 72 2.90 12.42 -8.50
N LEU A 73 3.01 11.40 -7.63
CA LEU A 73 3.53 10.09 -7.98
C LEU A 73 2.77 9.49 -9.17
N ASP A 74 3.50 9.14 -10.23
CA ASP A 74 2.92 8.52 -11.41
C ASP A 74 2.88 6.98 -11.28
N ARG A 75 2.36 6.32 -12.32
CA ARG A 75 2.19 4.87 -12.33
C ARG A 75 3.53 4.15 -12.43
N GLU A 76 4.44 4.68 -13.22
CA GLU A 76 5.77 4.14 -13.48
C GLU A 76 6.60 4.16 -12.19
N GLU A 77 6.64 5.30 -11.50
CA GLU A 77 7.28 5.49 -10.20
C GLU A 77 6.67 4.58 -9.14
N PHE A 78 5.34 4.45 -9.11
CA PHE A 78 4.65 3.55 -8.20
C PHE A 78 5.03 2.07 -8.43
N VAL A 79 5.05 1.61 -9.68
CA VAL A 79 5.46 0.23 -10.01
C VAL A 79 6.93 0.02 -9.62
N MET A 80 7.79 1.01 -9.82
CA MET A 80 9.18 0.96 -9.41
C MET A 80 9.33 0.87 -7.87
N LEU A 81 8.55 1.64 -7.11
CA LEU A 81 8.53 1.55 -5.64
C LEU A 81 8.15 0.15 -5.15
N LYS A 82 7.16 -0.49 -5.78
CA LYS A 82 6.81 -1.89 -5.46
C LYS A 82 7.93 -2.86 -5.77
N ALA A 83 8.67 -2.64 -6.85
CA ALA A 83 9.83 -3.46 -7.20
C ALA A 83 10.96 -3.29 -6.18
N ILE A 84 11.24 -2.04 -5.76
CA ILE A 84 12.22 -1.74 -4.72
C ILE A 84 11.82 -2.44 -3.41
N ALA A 85 10.58 -2.28 -2.94
CA ALA A 85 10.07 -2.94 -1.74
C ALA A 85 10.24 -4.46 -1.79
N LEU A 86 9.93 -5.08 -2.93
CA LEU A 86 10.09 -6.53 -3.14
C LEU A 86 11.56 -6.98 -3.06
N THR A 87 12.52 -6.11 -3.40
CA THR A 87 13.96 -6.44 -3.42
C THR A 87 14.72 -6.03 -2.16
N ASN A 88 14.07 -5.30 -1.24
CA ASN A 88 14.71 -4.69 -0.07
C ASN A 88 14.59 -5.54 1.20
N SER A 89 14.38 -6.86 1.06
CA SER A 89 14.26 -7.85 2.14
C SER A 89 15.26 -8.98 2.00
#